data_AF-A0A6B3EYS9-F1
#
_entry.id   AF-A0A6B3EYS9-F1
#
_cell.length_a   1.000
_cell.length_b   1.000
_cell.length_c   1.000
_cell.angle_alpha   90.00
_cell.angle_beta   90.00
_cell.angle_gamma   90.00
#
_symmetry.space_group_name_H-M   'P 1'
#
loop_
_entity.id
_entity.type
_entity.pdbx_description
1 polymer ?
#
loop_
_entity_poly.entity_id
_entity_poly.type
_entity_poly.pdbx_seq_one_letter_code
_entity_poly.pdbx_strand_id
1 'polypeptide(L)'
;METPDTAAATTARDWAASSVEPHYRDAVVDLLGALAYGELAAFERLAEDAKLAPSLKDKAELAKMASAEFHHFEKLRDRLTEIDAEPAEAMQPFATALDAFHQQTAPSDWLEGLVKA
;
A
#
# COMPACT_ATOMS: atom_id res chain seq x y z
N MET A 1 19.14 40.65 10.14
CA MET A 1 19.03 39.44 10.98
C MET A 1 17.90 38.63 10.38
N GLU A 2 18.21 37.87 9.34
CA GLU A 2 17.27 36.94 8.70
C GLU A 2 17.33 35.63 9.47
N THR A 3 16.20 35.21 10.00
CA THR A 3 16.02 33.91 10.65
C THR A 3 15.88 32.87 9.54
N PRO A 4 16.63 31.75 9.53
CA PRO A 4 16.40 30.72 8.55
C PRO A 4 15.06 30.03 8.83
N ASP A 5 14.30 29.82 7.76
CA ASP A 5 13.02 29.13 7.75
C ASP A 5 13.23 27.62 7.96
N THR A 6 13.36 27.23 9.23
CA THR A 6 13.61 25.84 9.67
C THR A 6 12.39 24.92 9.47
N ALA A 7 11.24 25.44 9.02
CA ALA A 7 10.01 24.65 8.92
C ALA A 7 9.95 23.72 7.68
N ALA A 8 10.72 24.00 6.63
CA ALA A 8 10.74 23.19 5.40
C ALA A 8 11.68 21.96 5.46
N ALA A 9 12.47 21.81 6.52
CA ALA A 9 13.56 20.84 6.60
C ALA A 9 13.16 19.41 7.04
N THR A 10 11.87 19.10 7.12
CA THR A 10 11.37 17.86 7.73
C THR A 10 10.83 16.81 6.74
N THR A 11 10.65 17.12 5.44
CA THR A 11 9.83 16.26 4.56
C THR A 11 10.54 15.09 3.89
N ALA A 12 11.86 15.04 3.87
CA ALA A 12 12.63 13.82 3.63
C ALA A 12 14.05 14.18 4.03
N ARG A 13 14.71 13.38 4.87
CA ARG A 13 16.16 13.34 4.71
C ARG A 13 16.42 12.97 3.25
N ASP A 14 17.37 13.63 2.61
CA ASP A 14 17.77 13.28 1.25
C ASP A 14 17.97 11.75 1.18
N TRP A 15 17.18 11.09 0.33
CA TRP A 15 17.23 9.64 0.16
C TRP A 15 18.65 9.20 -0.13
N ALA A 16 19.38 9.96 -0.96
CA ALA A 16 20.77 9.66 -1.30
C ALA A 16 21.68 9.67 -0.07
N ALA A 17 21.46 10.59 0.88
CA ALA A 17 22.26 10.66 2.10
C ALA A 17 21.89 9.57 3.12
N SER A 18 20.61 9.24 3.24
CA SER A 18 20.12 8.32 4.28
C SER A 18 20.24 6.85 3.88
N SER A 19 20.10 6.55 2.59
CA SER A 19 20.19 5.17 2.07
C SER A 19 21.62 4.61 2.07
N VAL A 20 22.63 5.44 2.35
CA VAL A 20 24.01 4.98 2.62
C VAL A 20 24.07 4.12 3.88
N GLU A 21 23.22 4.40 4.87
CA GLU A 21 23.09 3.58 6.08
C GLU A 21 22.27 2.32 5.75
N PRO A 22 22.88 1.11 5.76
CA PRO A 22 22.21 -0.11 5.29
C PRO A 22 20.91 -0.39 6.05
N HIS A 23 20.91 -0.23 7.37
CA HIS A 23 19.72 -0.47 8.20
C HIS A 23 18.56 0.46 7.87
N TYR A 24 18.85 1.70 7.46
CA TYR A 24 17.81 2.64 7.04
C TYR A 24 17.22 2.23 5.69
N ARG A 25 18.08 1.86 4.73
CA ARG A 25 17.65 1.40 3.41
C ARG A 25 16.79 0.14 3.52
N ASP A 26 17.25 -0.86 4.27
CA ASP A 26 16.53 -2.12 4.46
C ASP A 26 15.16 -1.88 5.09
N ALA A 27 15.08 -1.05 6.13
CA ALA A 27 13.80 -0.70 6.77
C ALA A 27 12.82 0.02 5.82
N VAL A 28 13.32 0.85 4.90
CA VAL A 28 12.48 1.49 3.88
C VAL A 28 12.02 0.48 2.84
N VAL A 29 12.89 -0.42 2.37
CA VAL A 29 12.51 -1.49 1.42
C VAL A 29 11.45 -2.40 2.04
N ASP A 30 11.63 -2.80 3.30
CA ASP A 30 10.66 -3.59 4.05
C ASP A 30 9.31 -2.87 4.17
N LEU A 31 9.31 -1.58 4.54
CA LEU A 31 8.09 -0.78 4.64
C LEU A 31 7.37 -0.70 3.29
N LEU A 32 8.10 -0.41 2.21
CA LEU A 32 7.53 -0.30 0.87
C LEU A 32 7.00 -1.65 0.38
N GLY A 33 7.68 -2.76 0.68
CA GLY A 33 7.24 -4.11 0.37
C GLY A 33 5.94 -4.49 1.09
N ALA A 34 5.86 -4.19 2.39
CA ALA A 34 4.66 -4.43 3.19
C ALA A 34 3.45 -3.62 2.67
N LEU A 35 3.67 -2.33 2.38
CA LEU A 35 2.62 -1.48 1.80
C LEU A 35 2.21 -1.96 0.41
N ALA A 36 3.17 -2.28 -0.47
CA ALA A 36 2.86 -2.73 -1.83
C ALA A 36 2.01 -4.00 -1.84
N TYR A 37 2.35 -4.98 -0.98
CA TYR A 37 1.52 -6.18 -0.84
C TYR A 37 0.15 -5.88 -0.26
N GLY A 38 0.08 -5.00 0.75
CA GLY A 38 -1.18 -4.55 1.34
C GLY A 38 -2.13 -3.94 0.31
N GLU A 39 -1.66 -2.99 -0.50
CA GLU A 39 -2.44 -2.31 -1.53
C GLU A 39 -2.89 -3.29 -2.64
N LEU A 40 -2.02 -4.23 -3.04
CA LEU A 40 -2.38 -5.27 -4.03
C LEU A 40 -3.48 -6.21 -3.48
N ALA A 41 -3.33 -6.66 -2.23
CA ALA A 41 -4.32 -7.51 -1.58
C ALA A 41 -5.65 -6.76 -1.36
N ALA A 42 -5.59 -5.48 -0.97
CA ALA A 42 -6.76 -4.63 -0.80
C ALA A 42 -7.52 -4.45 -2.13
N PHE A 43 -6.82 -4.19 -3.24
CA PHE A 43 -7.41 -4.16 -4.58
C PHE A 43 -8.20 -5.45 -4.88
N GLU A 44 -7.57 -6.61 -4.70
CA GLU A 44 -8.22 -7.90 -4.99
C GLU A 44 -9.48 -8.10 -4.15
N ARG A 45 -9.43 -7.74 -2.87
CA ARG A 45 -10.59 -7.88 -1.96
C ARG A 45 -11.71 -6.92 -2.31
N LEU A 46 -11.41 -5.63 -2.50
CA LEU A 46 -12.41 -4.62 -2.89
C LEU A 46 -13.07 -4.98 -4.23
N ALA A 47 -12.30 -5.53 -5.17
CA ALA A 47 -12.84 -6.00 -6.45
C ALA A 47 -13.76 -7.22 -6.29
N GLU A 48 -13.46 -8.12 -5.35
CA GLU A 48 -14.34 -9.25 -5.01
C GLU A 48 -15.62 -8.77 -4.31
N ASP A 49 -15.49 -7.89 -3.31
CA ASP A 49 -16.61 -7.36 -2.52
C ASP A 49 -17.57 -6.53 -3.38
N ALA A 50 -17.06 -5.82 -4.40
CA ALA A 50 -17.87 -5.12 -5.39
C ALA A 50 -18.85 -6.04 -6.14
N LYS A 51 -18.59 -7.36 -6.22
CA LYS A 51 -19.54 -8.32 -6.83
C LYS A 51 -20.77 -8.56 -5.95
N LEU A 52 -20.69 -8.30 -4.65
CA LEU A 52 -21.78 -8.45 -3.68
C LEU A 52 -22.69 -7.22 -3.61
N ALA A 53 -22.35 -6.14 -4.32
CA ALA A 53 -23.07 -4.87 -4.29
C ALA A 53 -24.56 -5.02 -4.66
N PRO A 54 -25.48 -4.42 -3.87
CA PRO A 54 -26.92 -4.49 -4.13
C PRO A 54 -27.37 -3.61 -5.30
N SER A 55 -26.54 -2.66 -5.72
CA SER A 55 -26.82 -1.78 -6.86
C SER A 55 -25.57 -1.53 -7.72
N LEU A 56 -25.80 -1.14 -8.99
CA LEU A 56 -24.70 -0.75 -9.89
C LEU A 56 -23.93 0.48 -9.40
N LYS A 57 -24.60 1.38 -8.68
CA LYS A 57 -23.95 2.56 -8.09
C LYS A 57 -22.96 2.12 -7.00
N ASP A 58 -23.41 1.26 -6.09
CA ASP A 58 -22.57 0.78 -4.99
C ASP A 58 -21.39 -0.05 -5.51
N LYS A 59 -21.64 -0.87 -6.54
CA LYS A 59 -20.60 -1.59 -7.27
C LYS A 59 -19.54 -0.66 -7.83
N ALA A 60 -19.96 0.46 -8.43
CA ALA A 60 -19.04 1.43 -9.02
C ALA A 60 -18.17 2.14 -7.98
N GLU A 61 -18.71 2.44 -6.79
CA GLU A 61 -17.94 3.04 -5.70
C GLU A 61 -16.85 2.09 -5.17
N LEU A 62 -17.16 0.82 -4.90
CA LEU A 62 -16.13 -0.15 -4.50
C LEU A 62 -15.13 -0.43 -5.62
N ALA A 63 -15.58 -0.53 -6.89
CA ALA A 63 -14.66 -0.69 -8.01
C ALA A 63 -13.70 0.51 -8.16
N LYS A 64 -14.16 1.73 -7.85
CA LYS A 64 -13.32 2.92 -7.81
C LYS A 64 -12.29 2.87 -6.68
N MET A 65 -12.68 2.41 -5.49
CA MET A 65 -11.75 2.19 -4.38
C MET A 65 -10.69 1.15 -4.75
N ALA A 66 -11.10 0.00 -5.28
CA ALA A 66 -10.17 -1.03 -5.77
C ALA A 66 -9.17 -0.44 -6.77
N SER A 67 -9.65 0.31 -7.76
CA SER A 67 -8.77 0.96 -8.75
C SER A 67 -7.78 1.93 -8.12
N ALA A 68 -8.12 2.60 -7.01
CA ALA A 68 -7.21 3.50 -6.31
C ALA A 68 -6.07 2.73 -5.63
N GLU A 69 -6.40 1.64 -4.93
CA GLU A 69 -5.40 0.74 -4.29
C GLU A 69 -4.42 0.18 -5.32
N PHE A 70 -4.90 -0.27 -6.48
CA PHE A 70 -4.00 -0.74 -7.53
C PHE A 70 -3.05 0.37 -8.02
N HIS A 71 -3.53 1.61 -8.10
CA HIS A 71 -2.71 2.75 -8.49
C HIS A 71 -1.68 3.13 -7.41
N HIS A 72 -2.00 2.93 -6.13
CA HIS A 72 -1.02 3.06 -5.04
C HIS A 72 0.03 1.95 -5.11
N PHE A 73 -0.39 0.70 -5.35
CA PHE A 73 0.52 -0.42 -5.60
C PHE A 73 1.51 -0.10 -6.73
N GLU A 74 1.04 0.43 -7.85
CA GLU A 74 1.91 0.83 -8.97
C GLU A 74 2.96 1.85 -8.53
N LYS A 75 2.58 2.88 -7.76
CA LYS A 75 3.54 3.87 -7.23
C LYS A 75 4.58 3.26 -6.31
N LEU A 76 4.17 2.31 -5.46
CA LEU A 76 5.08 1.64 -4.53
C LEU A 76 6.03 0.68 -5.26
N ARG A 77 5.52 -0.08 -6.24
CA ARG A 77 6.31 -0.93 -7.15
C ARG A 77 7.35 -0.11 -7.91
N ASP A 78 6.91 1.01 -8.49
CA ASP A 78 7.79 1.90 -9.25
C ASP A 78 8.86 2.50 -8.33
N ARG A 79 8.48 2.91 -7.11
CA ARG A 79 9.43 3.41 -6.12
C ARG A 79 10.46 2.37 -5.69
N LEU A 80 10.05 1.11 -5.46
CA LEU A 80 10.96 0.00 -5.16
C LEU A 80 11.96 -0.21 -6.32
N THR A 81 11.46 -0.16 -7.55
CA THR A 81 12.29 -0.29 -8.76
C THR A 81 13.28 0.87 -8.89
N GLU A 82 12.85 2.12 -8.67
CA GLU A 82 13.70 3.32 -8.70
C GLU A 82 14.86 3.29 -7.70
N ILE A 83 14.70 2.55 -6.60
CA ILE A 83 15.73 2.40 -5.56
C ILE A 83 16.52 1.10 -5.70
N ASP A 84 16.42 0.41 -6.84
CA ASP A 84 17.10 -0.86 -7.13
C ASP A 84 16.69 -2.01 -6.16
N ALA A 85 15.43 -2.07 -5.76
CA ALA A 85 14.84 -3.19 -5.01
C ALA A 85 13.83 -3.94 -5.89
N GLU A 86 13.92 -5.26 -5.93
CA GLU A 86 12.96 -6.10 -6.68
C GLU A 86 11.60 -6.13 -5.95
N PRO A 87 10.51 -5.62 -6.55
CA PRO A 87 9.24 -5.48 -5.84
C PRO A 87 8.68 -6.79 -5.30
N ALA A 88 8.75 -7.87 -6.09
CA ALA A 88 8.24 -9.16 -5.67
C ALA A 88 9.00 -9.72 -4.45
N GLU A 89 10.33 -9.56 -4.43
CA GLU A 89 11.17 -9.99 -3.31
C GLU A 89 10.90 -9.16 -2.05
N ALA A 90 10.73 -7.84 -2.18
CA ALA A 90 10.41 -6.94 -1.07
C ALA A 90 9.04 -7.24 -0.44
N MET A 91 8.06 -7.67 -1.26
CA MET A 91 6.70 -8.02 -0.81
C MET A 91 6.62 -9.40 -0.14
N GLN A 92 7.42 -10.35 -0.61
CA GLN A 92 7.32 -11.77 -0.24
C GLN A 92 7.31 -12.07 1.28
N PRO A 93 8.11 -11.39 2.13
CA PRO A 93 8.12 -11.63 3.58
C PRO A 93 6.78 -11.33 4.27
N PHE A 94 5.99 -10.40 3.71
CA PHE A 94 4.75 -9.91 4.32
C PHE A 94 3.51 -10.65 3.83
N ALA A 95 3.62 -11.38 2.71
CA ALA A 95 2.50 -12.02 2.04
C ALA A 95 1.66 -12.90 2.98
N THR A 96 2.31 -13.87 3.65
CA THR A 96 1.63 -14.82 4.54
C THR A 96 0.87 -14.12 5.68
N ALA A 97 1.46 -13.10 6.30
CA ALA A 97 0.86 -12.42 7.44
C ALA A 97 -0.36 -11.58 7.03
N LEU A 98 -0.25 -10.86 5.90
CA LEU A 98 -1.33 -10.04 5.37
C LEU A 98 -2.47 -10.92 4.81
N ASP A 99 -2.15 -12.02 4.13
CA ASP A 99 -3.13 -13.00 3.69
C ASP A 99 -3.92 -13.59 4.87
N ALA A 100 -3.22 -13.97 5.94
CA ALA A 100 -3.87 -14.52 7.13
C ALA A 100 -4.80 -13.51 7.81
N PHE A 101 -4.41 -12.22 7.86
CA PHE A 101 -5.27 -11.14 8.33
C PHE A 101 -6.54 -11.01 7.47
N HIS A 102 -6.39 -11.00 6.14
CA HIS A 102 -7.53 -10.87 5.24
C HIS A 102 -8.47 -12.07 5.28
N GLN A 103 -7.93 -13.29 5.47
CA GLN A 103 -8.71 -14.51 5.64
C GLN A 103 -9.53 -14.47 6.94
N GLN A 104 -8.96 -13.98 8.05
CA GLN A 104 -9.67 -13.84 9.33
C GLN A 104 -10.71 -12.73 9.33
N THR A 105 -10.68 -11.85 8.33
CA THR A 105 -11.59 -10.71 8.17
C THR A 105 -12.43 -10.84 6.90
N ALA A 106 -12.57 -12.04 6.32
CA ALA A 106 -13.36 -12.23 5.10
C ALA A 106 -14.83 -11.85 5.35
N PRO A 107 -15.40 -10.89 4.59
CA PRO A 107 -16.78 -10.47 4.80
C PRO A 107 -17.75 -11.56 4.35
N SER A 108 -18.82 -11.74 5.11
CA SER A 108 -19.89 -12.71 4.82
C SER A 108 -21.00 -12.12 3.95
N ASP A 109 -21.09 -10.78 3.90
CA ASP A 109 -22.08 -10.04 3.11
C ASP A 109 -21.57 -8.65 2.68
N TRP A 110 -22.43 -7.92 1.97
CA TRP A 110 -22.15 -6.57 1.47
C TRP A 110 -21.84 -5.55 2.59
N LEU A 111 -22.55 -5.60 3.72
CA LEU A 111 -22.39 -4.62 4.79
C LEU A 111 -21.06 -4.83 5.52
N GLU A 112 -20.66 -6.07 5.74
CA GLU A 112 -19.33 -6.39 6.26
C GLU A 112 -18.22 -5.98 5.29
N GLY A 113 -18.42 -6.18 3.98
CA GLY A 113 -17.49 -5.72 2.95
C GLY A 113 -17.27 -4.20 2.98
N LEU A 114 -18.35 -3.43 3.15
CA LEU A 114 -18.26 -1.97 3.26
C LEU A 114 -17.55 -1.48 4.53
N VAL A 115 -17.67 -2.21 5.65
CA VAL A 115 -16.97 -1.86 6.90
C VAL A 115 -15.48 -2.19 6.83
N LYS A 116 -15.13 -3.23 6.08
CA LYS A 116 -13.74 -3.65 5.89
C LYS A 116 -12.96 -2.75 4.93
N ALA A 117 -13.65 -2.27 3.89
CA ALA A 117 -13.13 -1.36 2.87
C ALA A 117 -12.64 -0.03 3.46
#